data_AF-A0A832UFG1-F1
#
_entry.id   AF-A0A832UFG1-F1
#
_cell.length_a   1.000
_cell.length_b   1.000
_cell.length_c   1.000
_cell.angle_alpha   90.00
_cell.angle_beta   90.00
_cell.angle_gamma   90.00
#
_symmetry.space_group_name_H-M   'P 1'
#
loop_
_entity.id
_entity.type
_entity.pdbx_description
1 polymer ?
#
loop_
_entity_poly.entity_id
_entity_poly.type
_entity_poly.pdbx_seq_one_letter_code
_entity_poly.pdbx_strand_id
1 'polypeptide(L)' 'MRLNDHAPSWDAGIPAVMVTDTAFFRNPHYHQPSDTLETLDMEFIRKNAEAVAETLKTLLNKKQVA' A
#
# COMPACT_ATOMS: atom_id res chain seq x y z
N MET A 1 -7.36 9.83 -5.14
CA MET A 1 -8.38 9.18 -4.26
C MET A 1 -8.05 9.52 -2.81
N ARG A 2 -9.03 9.95 -2.02
CA ARG A 2 -8.87 10.36 -0.60
C ARG A 2 -9.58 9.41 0.38
N LEU A 3 -9.78 8.16 -0.04
CA LEU A 3 -10.61 7.17 0.65
C LEU A 3 -9.79 6.24 1.57
N ASN A 4 -8.67 6.73 2.11
CA ASN A 4 -7.76 5.96 2.95
C ASN A 4 -6.99 6.90 3.89
N ASP A 5 -6.30 6.32 4.87
CA ASP A 5 -5.63 7.00 5.98
C ASP A 5 -4.51 7.99 5.58
N HIS A 6 -4.08 8.00 4.32
CA HIS A 6 -3.09 8.97 3.82
C HIS A 6 -3.69 10.35 3.55
N ALA A 7 -5.02 10.47 3.42
CA ALA A 7 -5.66 11.72 3.06
C ALA A 7 -5.45 12.85 4.09
N PRO A 8 -5.56 12.61 5.42
CA PRO A 8 -5.23 13.62 6.43
C PRO A 8 -3.78 14.10 6.36
N SER A 9 -2.82 13.25 5.98
CA SER A 9 -1.42 13.66 5.81
C SER A 9 -1.27 14.73 4.73
N TRP A 10 -1.99 14.59 3.62
CA TRP A 10 -2.01 15.60 2.57
C TRP A 10 -2.59 16.93 3.05
N ASP A 11 -3.61 16.92 3.91
CA ASP A 11 -4.20 18.15 4.46
C ASP A 11 -3.22 18.89 5.38
N ALA A 12 -2.35 18.14 6.05
CA ALA A 12 -1.27 18.67 6.88
C ALA A 12 -0.02 19.08 6.06
N GLY A 13 -0.04 18.97 4.72
CA GLY A 13 1.10 19.27 3.87
C GLY A 13 2.24 18.23 3.94
N ILE A 14 1.97 17.05 4.49
CA ILE A 14 2.93 15.95 4.62
C ILE A 14 2.85 15.06 3.37
N PRO A 15 3.96 14.86 2.64
CA PRO A 15 3.98 13.94 1.50
C PRO A 15 3.63 12.52 1.94
N ALA A 16 2.61 11.94 1.30
CA ALA A 16 2.17 10.58 1.56
C ALA A 16 1.83 9.86 0.25
N VAL A 17 2.10 8.56 0.21
CA VAL A 17 1.82 7.68 -0.93
C VAL A 17 1.11 6.43 -0.41
N MET A 18 0.04 6.02 -1.10
CA MET A 18 -0.66 4.78 -0.85
C MET A 18 -0.30 3.77 -1.95
N VAL A 19 0.13 2.59 -1.54
CA VAL A 19 0.35 1.43 -2.43
C VAL A 19 -0.80 0.47 -2.22
N THR A 20 -1.62 0.24 -3.24
CA THR A 20 -2.79 -0.64 -3.17
C THR A 20 -3.09 -1.21 -4.56
N ASP A 21 -3.67 -2.41 -4.59
CA ASP A 21 -4.25 -3.01 -5.78
C ASP A 21 -5.66 -2.48 -6.10
N THR A 22 -6.14 -1.49 -5.34
CA THR A 22 -7.42 -0.76 -5.43
C THR A 22 -8.63 -1.43 -4.77
N ALA A 23 -8.41 -2.41 -3.88
CA ALA A 23 -9.42 -2.99 -2.98
C ALA A 23 -10.78 -3.23 -3.67
N PHE A 24 -11.81 -2.42 -3.41
CA PHE A 24 -13.16 -2.60 -3.97
C PHE A 24 -13.26 -2.58 -5.50
N PHE A 25 -12.26 -2.08 -6.22
CA PHE A 25 -12.25 -2.13 -7.68
C PHE A 25 -11.73 -3.46 -8.25
N ARG A 26 -10.93 -4.23 -7.49
CA ARG A 26 -10.25 -5.45 -7.98
C ARG A 26 -10.34 -6.67 -7.06
N ASN A 27 -10.80 -6.51 -5.82
CA ASN A 27 -11.07 -7.60 -4.89
C ASN A 27 -12.58 -7.94 -4.92
N PRO A 28 -12.99 -9.07 -5.55
CA PRO A 28 -14.38 -9.49 -5.58
C PRO A 28 -14.94 -9.90 -4.20
N HIS A 29 -14.06 -10.08 -3.20
CA HIS A 29 -14.41 -10.43 -1.83
C HIS A 29 -14.50 -9.22 -0.89
N TYR A 30 -14.28 -8.00 -1.40
CA TYR A 30 -14.25 -6.79 -0.57
C TYR A 30 -15.53 -6.63 0.27
N HIS A 31 -15.36 -6.51 1.60
CA HIS A 31 -16.45 -6.41 2.58
C HIS A 31 -17.45 -7.58 2.53
N GLN A 32 -17.01 -8.77 2.11
CA GLN A 32 -17.81 -9.99 2.11
C GLN A 32 -17.25 -11.02 3.11
N PRO A 33 -18.09 -11.93 3.63
CA PRO A 33 -17.61 -13.07 4.43
C PRO A 33 -16.67 -14.02 3.68
N SER A 34 -16.61 -13.92 2.35
CA SER A 34 -15.70 -14.69 1.51
C SER A 34 -14.29 -14.11 1.44
N ASP A 35 -14.00 -12.98 2.09
CA ASP A 35 -12.65 -12.45 2.27
C ASP A 35 -11.90 -13.30 3.30
N THR A 36 -11.34 -14.42 2.81
CA THR A 36 -10.69 -15.44 3.64
C THR A 36 -9.27 -15.72 3.16
N LEU A 37 -8.49 -16.43 3.98
CA LEU A 37 -7.10 -16.80 3.68
C LEU A 37 -6.97 -17.52 2.33
N GLU A 38 -7.96 -18.35 1.99
CA GLU A 38 -7.99 -19.14 0.76
C GLU A 38 -8.10 -18.28 -0.52
N THR A 39 -8.55 -17.03 -0.39
CA THR A 39 -8.69 -16.10 -1.53
C THR A 39 -7.46 -15.24 -1.77
N LEU A 40 -6.46 -15.33 -0.88
CA LEU A 40 -5.24 -14.53 -0.98
C LEU A 40 -4.26 -15.11 -2.01
N ASP A 41 -3.72 -14.24 -2.87
CA ASP A 41 -2.52 -14.53 -3.63
C ASP A 41 -1.27 -14.27 -2.75
N MET A 42 -0.77 -15.33 -2.14
CA MET A 42 0.36 -15.25 -1.21
C MET A 42 1.66 -14.79 -1.87
N GLU A 43 1.86 -15.10 -3.16
CA GLU A 43 3.05 -14.68 -3.89
C GLU A 43 2.99 -13.18 -4.22
N PHE A 44 1.80 -12.68 -4.58
CA PHE A 44 1.56 -11.25 -4.75
C PHE A 44 1.80 -10.48 -3.44
N ILE A 45 1.29 -10.98 -2.31
CA ILE A 45 1.52 -10.37 -0.98
C ILE A 45 3.02 -10.32 -0.66
N ARG A 46 3.74 -11.44 -0.83
CA ARG A 46 5.19 -11.51 -0.59
C ARG A 46 5.95 -10.48 -1.41
N LYS A 47 5.69 -10.40 -2.72
CA LYS A 47 6.34 -9.43 -3.62
C LYS A 47 6.06 -7.99 -3.22
N ASN A 48 4.83 -7.66 -2.85
CA ASN A 48 4.49 -6.31 -2.39
C ASN A 48 5.21 -5.96 -1.09
N ALA A 49 5.27 -6.88 -0.13
CA ALA A 49 6.00 -6.66 1.12
C ALA A 49 7.50 -6.40 0.88
N GLU A 50 8.13 -7.20 0.01
CA GLU A 50 9.53 -7.00 -0.39
C GLU A 50 9.74 -5.67 -1.10
N ALA A 51 8.88 -5.32 -2.05
CA ALA A 51 8.97 -4.07 -2.79
C ALA A 51 8.87 -2.84 -1.88
N VAL A 52 7.95 -2.86 -0.89
CA VAL A 52 7.83 -1.79 0.11
C VAL A 52 9.10 -1.71 0.97
N ALA A 53 9.59 -2.84 1.46
CA ALA A 53 10.81 -2.87 2.29
C ALA A 53 12.04 -2.34 1.54
N GLU A 54 12.26 -2.76 0.29
CA GLU A 54 13.39 -2.30 -0.53
C GLU A 54 13.26 -0.82 -0.92
N THR A 55 12.03 -0.36 -1.18
CA THR A 55 11.78 1.07 -1.42
C THR A 55 12.15 1.91 -0.20
N LEU A 56 11.75 1.48 1.00
CA LEU A 56 12.10 2.17 2.25
C LEU A 56 13.62 2.20 2.46
N LYS A 57 14.32 1.06 2.27
CA LYS A 57 15.80 1.02 2.33
C LYS A 57 16.42 2.02 1.36
N THR A 58 15.92 2.07 0.13
CA THR A 58 16.42 2.98 -0.91
C THR A 58 16.21 4.45 -0.52
N LEU A 59 15.04 4.80 -0.01
CA LEU A 59 14.72 6.16 0.39
C LEU A 59 15.51 6.61 1.62
N LEU A 60 15.72 5.72 2.60
CA LEU A 60 16.52 6.00 3.79
C LEU A 60 18.01 6.15 3.47
N ASN A 61 18.51 5.41 2.47
CA ASN A 61 19.91 5.45 2.05
C ASN A 61 20.21 6.53 1.01
N LYS A 62 19.19 7.18 0.44
CA LYS A 62 19.40 8.37 -0.39
C LYS A 62 19.92 9.49 0.51
N LYS A 63 21.18 9.91 0.30
CA LYS A 63 21.65 11.19 0.82
C LYS A 63 20.67 12.27 0.34
N GLN A 64 20.14 13.07 1.27
CA GLN A 64 19.46 14.31 0.90
C GLN A 64 20.48 15.13 0.10
N VAL A 65 20.21 15.30 -1.18
CA VAL A 65 20.87 16.34 -1.97
C VAL A 65 20.29 17.65 -1.41
N ALA A 66 21.16 18.42 -0.77
CA ALA A 66 20.85 19.76 -0.26
C ALA A 66 20.44 20.69 -1.41
#